data_AF-A0A7J2WQL3-F1
#
_entry.id   AF-A0A7J2WQL3-F1
#
_cell.length_a   1.000
_cell.length_b   1.000
_cell.length_c   1.000
_cell.angle_alpha   90.00
_cell.angle_beta   90.00
_cell.angle_gamma   90.00
#
_symmetry.space_group_name_H-M   'P 1'
#
loop_
_entity.id
_entity.type
_entity.pdbx_description
1 polymer ?
#
loop_
_entity_poly.entity_id
_entity_poly.type
_entity_poly.pdbx_seq_one_letter_code
_entity_poly.pdbx_strand_id
1 'polypeptide(L)'
;MLTEYDIDRYARQIVLRDIGLIGQERLKSSRVAILGMGGLGTPAALLLTRMGIGFLRIVDRDIVSGTDLHRQVLFNPDDVGLPKVEVAKASLNKMNPDVEVDAIATPILDENIDKLIGDVDLIIDGLDNIRTRYIINRAALRKGKPYIFSAAVEMFGIVSTIIPGETPCLECFYSGLRDEFMPRCATVGVHPSITFLTSAIAVSEATKLIVSGEPSLKGKLLFIDLRSMDFNLLELKRDENCGACGRGLATEIEQPLVELGCARDGKSVYFVNKFIDG
;
A
#
# COMPACT_ATOMS: atom_id res chain seq x y z
N MET A 1 16.06 -7.86 19.38
CA MET A 1 17.21 -8.71 19.01
C MET A 1 16.70 -9.96 18.33
N LEU A 2 17.44 -10.45 17.34
CA LEU A 2 17.14 -11.71 16.66
C LEU A 2 17.46 -12.90 17.58
N THR A 3 16.59 -13.90 17.55
CA THR A 3 16.82 -15.21 18.15
C THR A 3 17.67 -16.08 17.21
N GLU A 4 18.20 -17.21 17.71
CA GLU A 4 18.88 -18.19 16.85
C GLU A 4 17.97 -18.70 15.73
N TYR A 5 16.68 -18.91 16.01
CA TYR A 5 15.69 -19.28 15.01
C TYR A 5 15.53 -18.20 13.93
N ASP A 6 15.49 -16.92 14.31
CA ASP A 6 15.42 -15.83 13.34
C ASP A 6 16.66 -15.80 12.43
N ILE A 7 17.85 -16.00 13.01
CA ILE A 7 19.11 -16.01 12.26
C ILE A 7 19.11 -17.13 11.23
N ASP A 8 18.68 -18.33 11.60
CA ASP A 8 18.58 -19.47 10.67
C ASP A 8 17.54 -19.22 9.58
N ARG A 9 16.31 -18.82 9.96
CA ARG A 9 15.20 -18.56 9.04
C ARG A 9 15.54 -17.49 8.00
N TYR A 10 16.20 -16.41 8.42
CA TYR A 10 16.54 -15.28 7.56
C TYR A 10 17.99 -15.30 7.07
N ALA A 11 18.72 -16.41 7.21
CA ALA A 11 20.13 -16.50 6.86
C ALA A 11 20.44 -16.00 5.44
N ARG A 12 19.56 -16.30 4.46
CA ARG A 12 19.72 -15.86 3.06
C ARG A 12 19.49 -14.36 2.84
N GLN A 13 18.71 -13.69 3.71
CA GLN A 13 18.54 -12.24 3.70
C GLN A 13 19.69 -11.56 4.45
N ILE A 14 20.09 -12.12 5.60
CA ILE A 14 21.16 -11.59 6.46
C ILE A 14 22.52 -11.55 5.73
N VAL A 15 22.82 -12.50 4.84
CA VAL A 15 24.08 -12.47 4.06
C VAL A 15 24.13 -11.36 3.00
N LEU A 16 22.99 -10.75 2.64
CA LEU A 16 22.97 -9.63 1.71
C LEU A 16 23.60 -8.41 2.37
N ARG A 17 24.54 -7.77 1.67
CA ARG A 17 25.22 -6.55 2.16
C ARG A 17 24.23 -5.42 2.45
N ASP A 18 23.15 -5.34 1.67
CA ASP A 18 22.12 -4.31 1.78
C ASP A 18 21.15 -4.56 2.95
N ILE A 19 21.18 -5.74 3.60
CA ILE A 19 20.36 -6.07 4.77
C ILE A 19 21.26 -6.29 5.99
N GLY A 20 22.10 -7.33 5.97
CA GLY A 20 22.94 -7.67 7.11
C GLY A 20 22.13 -8.10 8.35
N LEU A 21 22.84 -8.40 9.43
CA LEU A 21 22.20 -8.72 10.72
C LEU A 21 21.40 -7.52 11.26
N ILE A 22 21.98 -6.32 11.16
CA ILE A 22 21.37 -5.08 11.66
C ILE A 22 20.11 -4.71 10.85
N GLY A 23 20.11 -4.88 9.53
CA GLY A 23 18.92 -4.61 8.72
C GLY A 23 17.79 -5.59 9.01
N GLN A 24 18.11 -6.87 9.24
CA GLN A 24 17.10 -7.84 9.65
C GLN A 24 16.53 -7.53 11.05
N GLU A 25 17.35 -7.03 11.98
CA GLU A 25 16.88 -6.50 13.26
C GLU A 25 15.95 -5.30 13.09
N ARG A 26 16.30 -4.37 12.20
CA ARG A 26 15.46 -3.20 11.87
C ARG A 26 14.12 -3.65 11.31
N LEU A 27 14.10 -4.55 10.33
CA LEU A 27 12.87 -5.14 9.80
C LEU A 27 12.00 -5.75 10.91
N LYS A 28 12.59 -6.59 11.77
CA LYS A 28 11.87 -7.20 12.90
C LYS A 28 11.34 -6.18 13.91
N SER A 29 11.96 -5.01 14.03
CA SER A 29 11.48 -3.93 14.91
C SER A 29 10.47 -2.99 14.27
N SER A 30 10.30 -3.03 12.94
CA SER A 30 9.51 -2.06 12.20
C SER A 30 8.02 -2.39 12.12
N ARG A 31 7.22 -1.34 12.02
CA ARG A 31 5.76 -1.35 11.90
C ARG A 31 5.36 -0.76 10.56
N VAL A 32 4.70 -1.54 9.71
CA VAL A 32 4.26 -1.10 8.36
C VAL A 32 2.74 -1.13 8.27
N ALA A 33 2.13 -0.09 7.70
CA ALA A 33 0.73 -0.13 7.27
C ALA A 33 0.63 -0.37 5.77
N ILE A 34 -0.20 -1.34 5.35
CA ILE A 34 -0.64 -1.48 3.96
C ILE A 34 -2.12 -1.11 3.89
N LEU A 35 -2.41 -0.10 3.08
CA LEU A 35 -3.76 0.45 2.91
C LEU A 35 -4.33 -0.08 1.59
N GLY A 36 -5.31 -0.98 1.69
CA GLY A 36 -5.85 -1.79 0.59
C GLY A 36 -5.19 -3.17 0.53
N MET A 37 -6.01 -4.22 0.54
CA MET A 37 -5.66 -5.65 0.40
C MET A 37 -6.13 -6.19 -0.96
N GLY A 38 -5.88 -5.42 -2.02
CA GLY A 38 -6.17 -5.80 -3.40
C GLY A 38 -4.99 -6.48 -4.11
N GLY A 39 -4.91 -6.27 -5.43
CA GLY A 39 -3.86 -6.87 -6.28
C GLY A 39 -2.45 -6.36 -5.96
N LEU A 40 -2.32 -5.17 -5.37
CA LEU A 40 -1.04 -4.60 -4.93
C LEU A 40 -0.74 -4.91 -3.46
N GLY A 41 -1.77 -4.83 -2.61
CA GLY A 41 -1.62 -5.05 -1.17
C GLY A 41 -1.29 -6.49 -0.80
N THR A 42 -1.94 -7.46 -1.45
CA THR A 42 -1.74 -8.88 -1.12
C THR A 42 -0.31 -9.39 -1.41
N PRO A 43 0.34 -9.06 -2.56
CA PRO A 43 1.75 -9.44 -2.75
C PRO A 43 2.70 -8.67 -1.83
N ALA A 44 2.41 -7.39 -1.53
CA ALA A 44 3.24 -6.59 -0.62
C ALA A 44 3.25 -7.17 0.80
N ALA A 45 2.06 -7.53 1.31
CA ALA A 45 1.89 -8.15 2.62
C ALA A 45 2.60 -9.52 2.69
N LEU A 46 2.45 -10.33 1.63
CA LEU A 46 3.13 -11.62 1.50
C LEU A 46 4.65 -11.47 1.58
N LEU A 47 5.23 -10.55 0.83
CA LEU A 47 6.67 -10.34 0.81
C LEU A 47 7.18 -9.83 2.16
N LEU A 48 6.59 -8.78 2.74
CA LEU A 48 7.01 -8.24 4.03
C LEU A 48 6.91 -9.27 5.17
N THR A 49 5.85 -10.08 5.17
CA THR A 49 5.67 -11.16 6.14
C THR A 49 6.75 -12.22 6.00
N ARG A 50 7.10 -12.61 4.76
CA ARG A 50 8.20 -13.56 4.48
C ARG A 50 9.59 -12.97 4.80
N MET A 51 9.73 -11.65 4.71
CA MET A 51 10.95 -10.93 5.08
C MET A 51 11.11 -10.74 6.60
N GLY A 52 10.09 -11.07 7.39
CA GLY A 52 10.15 -10.99 8.85
C GLY A 52 9.99 -9.57 9.38
N ILE A 53 9.12 -8.76 8.75
CA ILE A 53 8.69 -7.49 9.34
C ILE A 53 8.10 -7.73 10.74
N GLY A 54 8.37 -6.86 11.71
CA GLY A 54 7.88 -7.04 13.07
C GLY A 54 6.36 -6.97 13.18
N PHE A 55 5.79 -5.95 12.55
CA PHE A 55 4.37 -5.64 12.64
C PHE A 55 3.84 -5.18 11.29
N LEU A 56 2.68 -5.71 10.92
CA LEU A 56 1.97 -5.38 9.70
C LEU A 56 0.50 -5.04 10.00
N ARG A 57 0.14 -3.77 9.83
CA ARG A 57 -1.26 -3.36 9.79
C ARG A 57 -1.79 -3.45 8.37
N ILE A 58 -2.91 -4.13 8.19
CA ILE A 58 -3.63 -4.22 6.92
C ILE A 58 -5.02 -3.61 7.09
N VAL A 59 -5.36 -2.67 6.20
CA VAL A 59 -6.65 -1.97 6.25
C VAL A 59 -7.35 -2.12 4.91
N ASP A 60 -8.51 -2.74 4.89
CA ASP A 60 -9.38 -2.86 3.72
C ASP A 60 -10.81 -3.10 4.20
N ARG A 61 -11.79 -2.46 3.55
CA ARG A 61 -13.22 -2.61 3.88
C ARG A 61 -13.91 -3.73 3.11
N ASP A 62 -13.29 -4.20 2.03
CA ASP A 62 -13.93 -5.08 1.07
C ASP A 62 -13.94 -6.54 1.55
N ILE A 63 -14.78 -7.32 0.87
CA ILE A 63 -14.83 -8.78 0.93
C ILE A 63 -14.15 -9.39 -0.30
N VAL A 64 -13.71 -10.64 -0.20
CA VAL A 64 -13.12 -11.39 -1.32
C VAL A 64 -14.18 -11.64 -2.39
N SER A 65 -13.90 -11.26 -3.64
CA SER A 65 -14.73 -11.59 -4.81
C SER A 65 -14.08 -12.68 -5.67
N GLY A 66 -14.88 -13.49 -6.37
CA GLY A 66 -14.36 -14.47 -7.35
C GLY A 66 -13.54 -13.82 -8.47
N THR A 67 -13.85 -12.58 -8.84
CA THR A 67 -13.10 -11.80 -9.84
C THR A 67 -11.73 -11.34 -9.35
N ASP A 68 -11.46 -11.45 -8.05
CA ASP A 68 -10.20 -11.03 -7.43
C ASP A 68 -9.11 -12.09 -7.49
N LEU A 69 -9.51 -13.37 -7.53
CA LEU A 69 -8.64 -14.53 -7.33
C LEU A 69 -7.49 -14.64 -8.35
N HIS A 70 -7.64 -14.05 -9.54
CA HIS A 70 -6.59 -14.10 -10.56
C HIS A 70 -5.36 -13.24 -10.22
N ARG A 71 -5.49 -12.25 -9.32
CA ARG A 71 -4.41 -11.29 -8.98
C ARG A 71 -4.20 -11.06 -7.49
N GLN A 72 -5.12 -11.49 -6.62
CA GLN A 72 -5.04 -11.27 -5.18
C GLN A 72 -4.57 -12.54 -4.47
N VAL A 73 -3.25 -12.67 -4.34
CA VAL A 73 -2.55 -13.95 -4.03
C VAL A 73 -2.85 -14.55 -2.65
N LEU A 74 -3.39 -13.76 -1.73
CA LEU A 74 -3.70 -14.23 -0.38
C LEU A 74 -5.06 -14.92 -0.28
N PHE A 75 -5.87 -14.91 -1.35
CA PHE A 75 -7.25 -15.39 -1.36
C PHE A 75 -7.44 -16.60 -2.28
N ASN A 76 -8.33 -17.49 -1.88
CA ASN A 76 -8.67 -18.73 -2.57
C ASN A 76 -10.18 -18.78 -2.88
N PRO A 77 -10.63 -19.72 -3.73
CA PRO A 77 -12.07 -19.88 -4.03
C PRO A 77 -12.97 -20.03 -2.79
N ASP A 78 -12.49 -20.72 -1.76
CA ASP A 78 -13.26 -20.95 -0.53
C ASP A 78 -13.38 -19.70 0.37
N ASP A 79 -12.58 -18.66 0.09
CA ASP A 79 -12.56 -17.41 0.86
C ASP A 79 -13.60 -16.39 0.34
N VAL A 80 -14.23 -16.65 -0.81
CA VAL A 80 -15.17 -15.72 -1.46
C VAL A 80 -16.33 -15.36 -0.53
N GLY A 81 -16.52 -14.05 -0.33
CA GLY A 81 -17.54 -13.48 0.54
C GLY A 81 -17.08 -13.17 1.97
N LEU A 82 -15.85 -13.55 2.35
CA LEU A 82 -15.26 -13.20 3.64
C LEU A 82 -14.53 -11.85 3.58
N PRO A 83 -14.39 -11.12 4.72
CA PRO A 83 -13.61 -9.87 4.76
C PRO A 83 -12.15 -10.10 4.34
N LYS A 84 -11.66 -9.29 3.39
CA LYS A 84 -10.30 -9.44 2.82
C LYS A 84 -9.22 -9.43 3.90
N VAL A 85 -9.30 -8.50 4.85
CA VAL A 85 -8.29 -8.37 5.92
C VAL A 85 -8.26 -9.57 6.87
N GLU A 86 -9.40 -10.22 7.12
CA GLU A 86 -9.47 -11.40 7.99
C GLU A 86 -8.82 -12.61 7.33
N VAL A 87 -9.17 -12.86 6.06
CA VAL A 87 -8.57 -13.92 5.24
C VAL A 87 -7.07 -13.70 5.07
N ALA A 88 -6.67 -12.46 4.74
CA ALA A 88 -5.27 -12.09 4.61
C ALA A 88 -4.50 -12.36 5.91
N LYS A 89 -5.01 -11.92 7.07
CA LYS A 89 -4.39 -12.19 8.38
C LYS A 89 -4.24 -13.69 8.63
N ALA A 90 -5.27 -14.49 8.41
CA ALA A 90 -5.19 -15.93 8.57
C ALA A 90 -4.12 -16.57 7.65
N SER A 91 -4.02 -16.10 6.41
CA SER A 91 -3.04 -16.56 5.43
C SER A 91 -1.61 -16.19 5.84
N LEU A 92 -1.39 -14.93 6.23
CA LEU A 92 -0.07 -14.41 6.63
C LEU A 92 0.44 -15.07 7.92
N ASN A 93 -0.42 -15.26 8.93
CA ASN A 93 -0.06 -15.94 10.18
C ASN A 93 0.39 -17.39 9.95
N LYS A 94 -0.18 -18.09 8.94
CA LYS A 94 0.29 -19.42 8.54
C LYS A 94 1.68 -19.38 7.90
N MET A 95 2.02 -18.31 7.19
CA MET A 95 3.32 -18.15 6.52
C MET A 95 4.43 -17.80 7.51
N ASN A 96 4.14 -16.90 8.45
CA ASN A 96 5.09 -16.47 9.45
C ASN A 96 4.36 -16.06 10.75
N PRO A 97 4.27 -16.95 11.75
CA PRO A 97 3.57 -16.67 13.00
C PRO A 97 4.30 -15.65 13.89
N ASP A 98 5.56 -15.32 13.59
CA ASP A 98 6.37 -14.37 14.36
C ASP A 98 6.08 -12.91 13.99
N VAL A 99 5.32 -12.68 12.91
CA VAL A 99 4.89 -11.34 12.47
C VAL A 99 3.57 -10.99 13.12
N GLU A 100 3.51 -9.86 13.80
CA GLU A 100 2.24 -9.36 14.36
C GLU A 100 1.39 -8.75 13.25
N VAL A 101 0.25 -9.38 12.91
CA VAL A 101 -0.67 -8.87 11.90
C VAL A 101 -1.92 -8.25 12.55
N ASP A 102 -2.07 -6.94 12.35
CA ASP A 102 -3.23 -6.15 12.78
C ASP A 102 -4.17 -5.92 11.59
N ALA A 103 -5.39 -6.46 11.66
CA ALA A 103 -6.34 -6.49 10.55
C ALA A 103 -7.54 -5.62 10.87
N ILE A 104 -7.77 -4.57 10.06
CA ILE A 104 -8.82 -3.58 10.31
C ILE A 104 -9.77 -3.50 9.11
N ALA A 105 -10.99 -4.00 9.31
CA ALA A 105 -12.05 -4.00 8.31
C ALA A 105 -12.84 -2.68 8.34
N THR A 106 -12.27 -1.60 7.81
CA THR A 106 -12.90 -0.27 7.82
C THR A 106 -12.67 0.49 6.53
N PRO A 107 -13.60 1.34 6.07
CA PRO A 107 -13.28 2.36 5.07
C PRO A 107 -12.18 3.28 5.59
N ILE A 108 -11.32 3.74 4.68
CA ILE A 108 -10.30 4.75 4.97
C ILE A 108 -10.89 6.11 4.63
N LEU A 109 -11.01 6.96 5.65
CA LEU A 109 -11.66 8.27 5.58
C LEU A 109 -10.75 9.32 6.23
N ASP A 110 -10.93 10.61 5.92
CA ASP A 110 -10.09 11.65 6.51
C ASP A 110 -10.24 11.72 8.05
N GLU A 111 -11.40 11.35 8.58
CA GLU A 111 -11.67 11.37 10.03
C GLU A 111 -10.91 10.27 10.78
N ASN A 112 -10.48 9.19 10.10
CA ASN A 112 -9.90 8.01 10.75
C ASN A 112 -8.45 7.72 10.39
N ILE A 113 -7.98 8.26 9.27
CA ILE A 113 -6.68 7.93 8.71
C ILE A 113 -5.55 8.22 9.71
N ASP A 114 -5.66 9.33 10.43
CA ASP A 114 -4.68 9.76 11.43
C ASP A 114 -4.47 8.71 12.55
N LYS A 115 -5.53 7.99 12.93
CA LYS A 115 -5.48 6.87 13.89
C LYS A 115 -4.91 5.62 13.24
N LEU A 116 -5.27 5.33 12.00
CA LEU A 116 -4.84 4.14 11.27
C LEU A 116 -3.32 4.13 10.99
N ILE A 117 -2.70 5.29 10.81
CA ILE A 117 -1.27 5.41 10.46
C ILE A 117 -0.37 5.98 11.57
N GLY A 118 -0.95 6.37 12.71
CA GLY A 118 -0.22 7.15 13.73
C GLY A 118 0.98 6.42 14.34
N ASP A 119 0.84 5.12 14.58
CA ASP A 119 1.78 4.24 15.28
C ASP A 119 2.60 3.34 14.34
N VAL A 120 2.61 3.58 13.03
CA VAL A 120 3.47 2.86 12.08
C VAL A 120 4.65 3.70 11.63
N ASP A 121 5.71 3.05 11.14
CA ASP A 121 6.93 3.71 10.65
C ASP A 121 6.77 4.20 9.21
N LEU A 122 6.07 3.44 8.36
CA LEU A 122 5.80 3.80 6.97
C LEU A 122 4.49 3.19 6.47
N ILE A 123 4.02 3.72 5.34
CA ILE A 123 2.78 3.33 4.68
C ILE A 123 3.10 2.80 3.27
N ILE A 124 2.42 1.73 2.85
CA ILE A 124 2.44 1.23 1.47
C ILE A 124 1.02 1.34 0.88
N ASP A 125 0.93 1.94 -0.30
CA ASP A 125 -0.31 2.05 -1.09
C ASP A 125 -0.66 0.72 -1.75
N GLY A 126 -1.80 0.14 -1.37
CA GLY A 126 -2.43 -1.02 -2.00
C GLY A 126 -3.80 -0.71 -2.59
N LEU A 127 -4.13 0.57 -2.79
CA LEU A 127 -5.44 1.06 -3.22
C LEU A 127 -5.59 1.11 -4.74
N ASP A 128 -6.83 1.33 -5.18
CA ASP A 128 -7.23 1.40 -6.58
C ASP A 128 -8.01 2.69 -6.96
N ASN A 129 -8.14 3.64 -6.04
CA ASN A 129 -8.85 4.90 -6.25
C ASN A 129 -8.01 6.11 -5.80
N ILE A 130 -8.14 7.25 -6.49
CA ILE A 130 -7.28 8.41 -6.26
C ILE A 130 -7.73 9.24 -5.05
N ARG A 131 -9.03 9.24 -4.75
CA ARG A 131 -9.61 9.95 -3.60
C ARG A 131 -8.98 9.51 -2.27
N THR A 132 -9.00 8.21 -1.97
CA THR A 132 -8.40 7.68 -0.74
C THR A 132 -6.89 7.88 -0.72
N ARG A 133 -6.23 7.83 -1.88
CA ARG A 133 -4.79 8.16 -1.97
C ARG A 133 -4.48 9.61 -1.60
N TYR A 134 -5.35 10.57 -1.92
CA TYR A 134 -5.20 11.95 -1.45
C TYR A 134 -5.39 12.09 0.06
N ILE A 135 -6.36 11.37 0.64
CA ILE A 135 -6.54 11.32 2.10
C ILE A 135 -5.26 10.83 2.78
N ILE A 136 -4.69 9.71 2.29
CA ILE A 136 -3.46 9.14 2.83
C ILE A 136 -2.27 10.07 2.61
N ASN A 137 -2.12 10.66 1.42
CA ASN A 137 -1.05 11.62 1.13
C ASN A 137 -1.05 12.75 2.15
N ARG A 138 -2.22 13.38 2.38
CA ARG A 138 -2.33 14.50 3.33
C ARG A 138 -2.09 14.05 4.77
N ALA A 139 -2.62 12.89 5.17
CA ALA A 139 -2.37 12.36 6.51
C ALA A 139 -0.90 12.01 6.74
N ALA A 140 -0.24 11.38 5.76
CA ALA A 140 1.18 11.06 5.78
C ALA A 140 2.03 12.33 5.92
N LEU A 141 1.70 13.39 5.18
CA LEU A 141 2.33 14.71 5.32
C LEU A 141 2.14 15.28 6.73
N ARG A 142 0.91 15.28 7.27
CA ARG A 142 0.59 15.78 8.62
C ARG A 142 1.33 15.01 9.72
N LYS A 143 1.46 13.69 9.58
CA LYS A 143 2.07 12.80 10.57
C LYS A 143 3.58 12.58 10.36
N GLY A 144 4.16 13.14 9.30
CA GLY A 144 5.56 12.91 8.94
C GLY A 144 5.87 11.45 8.61
N LYS A 145 4.91 10.69 8.07
CA LYS A 145 5.07 9.27 7.74
C LYS A 145 5.50 9.11 6.28
N PRO A 146 6.61 8.40 6.01
CA PRO A 146 6.94 7.99 4.65
C PRO A 146 5.81 7.17 4.01
N TYR A 147 5.57 7.43 2.74
CA TYR A 147 4.49 6.84 1.97
C TYR A 147 5.03 6.29 0.64
N ILE A 148 4.99 4.97 0.48
CA ILE A 148 5.34 4.29 -0.76
C ILE A 148 4.09 4.24 -1.63
N PHE A 149 4.03 5.17 -2.59
CA PHE A 149 2.97 5.21 -3.57
C PHE A 149 3.16 4.10 -4.61
N SER A 150 2.10 3.36 -4.90
CA SER A 150 2.11 2.32 -5.91
C SER A 150 0.76 2.22 -6.63
N ALA A 151 0.78 2.02 -7.94
CA ALA A 151 -0.41 1.88 -8.76
C ALA A 151 -0.17 0.93 -9.91
N ALA A 152 -1.21 0.19 -10.31
CA ALA A 152 -1.16 -0.68 -11.48
C ALA A 152 -2.50 -0.67 -12.22
N VAL A 153 -2.43 -0.64 -13.55
CA VAL A 153 -3.60 -0.67 -14.44
C VAL A 153 -3.19 -1.25 -15.78
N GLU A 154 -4.01 -2.11 -16.38
CA GLU A 154 -3.65 -2.85 -17.60
C GLU A 154 -2.31 -3.61 -17.45
N MET A 155 -1.27 -3.15 -18.15
CA MET A 155 0.11 -3.67 -18.13
C MET A 155 1.10 -2.64 -17.55
N PHE A 156 0.58 -1.55 -16.98
CA PHE A 156 1.37 -0.43 -16.47
C PHE A 156 1.48 -0.47 -14.95
N GLY A 157 2.67 -0.15 -14.44
CA GLY A 157 2.95 -0.03 -13.02
C GLY A 157 3.63 1.30 -12.72
N ILE A 158 3.32 1.86 -11.55
CA ILE A 158 3.90 3.11 -11.08
C ILE A 158 4.32 2.94 -9.63
N VAL A 159 5.54 3.37 -9.30
CA VAL A 159 6.03 3.40 -7.92
C VAL A 159 6.77 4.71 -7.64
N SER A 160 6.57 5.29 -6.47
CA SER A 160 7.37 6.42 -5.98
C SER A 160 7.48 6.37 -4.46
N THR A 161 8.56 6.90 -3.92
CA THR A 161 8.80 6.99 -2.47
C THR A 161 8.63 8.43 -2.01
N ILE A 162 7.54 8.70 -1.27
CA ILE A 162 7.22 10.01 -0.73
C ILE A 162 7.72 10.10 0.71
N ILE A 163 8.62 11.04 0.98
CA ILE A 163 9.14 11.35 2.32
C ILE A 163 8.73 12.79 2.64
N PRO A 164 7.79 13.00 3.59
CA PRO A 164 7.32 14.33 3.96
C PRO A 164 8.46 15.32 4.26
N GLY A 165 8.40 16.50 3.65
CA GLY A 165 9.40 17.55 3.81
C GLY A 165 10.66 17.39 2.94
N GLU A 166 10.93 16.20 2.41
CA GLU A 166 12.12 15.90 1.61
C GLU A 166 11.84 15.69 0.12
N THR A 167 10.73 15.04 -0.23
CA THR A 167 10.36 14.75 -1.62
C THR A 167 9.06 15.45 -2.02
N PRO A 168 8.75 15.51 -3.33
CA PRO A 168 7.41 15.89 -3.77
C PRO A 168 6.36 14.93 -3.22
N CYS A 169 5.18 15.44 -2.88
CA CYS A 169 4.04 14.62 -2.44
C CYS A 169 3.22 14.13 -3.65
N LEU A 170 2.25 13.24 -3.42
CA LEU A 170 1.41 12.70 -4.50
C LEU A 170 0.72 13.83 -5.30
N GLU A 171 0.17 14.82 -4.59
CA GLU A 171 -0.52 15.97 -5.20
C GLU A 171 0.43 16.94 -5.94
N CYS A 172 1.75 16.76 -5.89
CA CYS A 172 2.68 17.52 -6.74
C CYS A 172 2.72 16.98 -8.18
N PHE A 173 2.60 15.66 -8.36
CA PHE A 173 2.76 15.02 -9.68
C PHE A 173 1.47 14.36 -10.20
N TYR A 174 0.49 14.12 -9.32
CA TYR A 174 -0.87 13.67 -9.62
C TYR A 174 -1.85 14.71 -9.04
N SER A 175 -1.89 15.92 -9.61
CA SER A 175 -2.73 17.02 -9.11
C SER A 175 -4.12 17.03 -9.74
N GLY A 176 -5.15 17.34 -8.95
CA GLY A 176 -6.51 17.64 -9.44
C GLY A 176 -7.27 16.48 -10.08
N LEU A 177 -6.86 15.24 -9.88
CA LEU A 177 -7.54 14.07 -10.44
C LEU A 177 -8.79 13.72 -9.62
N ARG A 178 -9.77 13.11 -10.28
CA ARG A 178 -10.99 12.57 -9.65
C ARG A 178 -11.21 11.14 -10.11
N ASP A 179 -11.78 10.32 -9.25
CA ASP A 179 -12.03 8.89 -9.54
C ASP A 179 -12.85 8.68 -10.83
N GLU A 180 -13.74 9.61 -11.16
CA GLU A 180 -14.58 9.58 -12.37
C GLU A 180 -13.77 9.65 -13.68
N PHE A 181 -12.58 10.26 -13.63
CA PHE A 181 -11.71 10.41 -14.79
C PHE A 181 -10.62 9.34 -14.86
N MET A 182 -10.54 8.46 -13.85
CA MET A 182 -9.50 7.43 -13.78
C MET A 182 -10.02 6.10 -14.33
N PRO A 183 -9.21 5.40 -15.16
CA PRO A 183 -9.55 4.06 -15.61
C PRO A 183 -9.62 3.12 -14.40
N ARG A 184 -10.72 2.36 -14.28
CA ARG A 184 -10.88 1.38 -13.21
C ARG A 184 -10.37 0.02 -13.67
N CYS A 185 -9.66 -0.70 -12.80
CA CYS A 185 -9.23 -2.08 -13.10
C CYS A 185 -10.42 -2.98 -13.52
N ALA A 186 -11.60 -2.75 -12.95
CA ALA A 186 -12.83 -3.47 -13.31
C ALA A 186 -13.31 -3.21 -14.75
N THR A 187 -12.93 -2.08 -15.35
CA THR A 187 -13.37 -1.69 -16.71
C THR A 187 -12.29 -1.90 -17.77
N VAL A 188 -11.02 -1.61 -17.45
CA VAL A 188 -9.91 -1.72 -18.41
C VAL A 188 -9.07 -2.99 -18.24
N GLY A 189 -9.26 -3.71 -17.14
CA GLY A 189 -8.47 -4.89 -16.79
C GLY A 189 -7.12 -4.56 -16.16
N VAL A 190 -6.49 -5.57 -15.57
CA VAL A 190 -5.13 -5.48 -15.03
C VAL A 190 -4.48 -6.86 -15.06
N HIS A 191 -3.25 -6.93 -15.53
CA HIS A 191 -2.50 -8.18 -15.60
C HIS A 191 -1.89 -8.52 -14.23
N PRO A 192 -1.99 -9.77 -13.75
CA PRO A 192 -1.48 -10.11 -12.41
C PRO A 192 0.04 -9.94 -12.29
N SER A 193 0.81 -10.14 -13.36
CA SER A 193 2.27 -9.93 -13.28
C SER A 193 2.66 -8.48 -13.00
N ILE A 194 1.91 -7.49 -13.52
CA ILE A 194 2.26 -6.10 -13.25
C ILE A 194 1.97 -5.75 -11.78
N THR A 195 0.89 -6.28 -11.21
CA THR A 195 0.59 -6.01 -9.79
C THR A 195 1.68 -6.60 -8.89
N PHE A 196 2.14 -7.83 -9.15
CA PHE A 196 3.25 -8.43 -8.41
C PHE A 196 4.57 -7.66 -8.56
N LEU A 197 4.92 -7.27 -9.78
CA LEU A 197 6.15 -6.51 -10.04
C LEU A 197 6.14 -5.16 -9.33
N THR A 198 5.05 -4.40 -9.46
CA THR A 198 4.87 -3.11 -8.79
C THR A 198 4.95 -3.26 -7.27
N SER A 199 4.27 -4.27 -6.69
CA SER A 199 4.35 -4.54 -5.25
C SER A 199 5.74 -4.94 -4.79
N ALA A 200 6.46 -5.77 -5.55
CA ALA A 200 7.82 -6.18 -5.21
C ALA A 200 8.77 -4.98 -5.16
N ILE A 201 8.62 -4.04 -6.10
CA ILE A 201 9.40 -2.80 -6.11
C ILE A 201 9.01 -1.90 -4.92
N ALA A 202 7.71 -1.76 -4.62
CA ALA A 202 7.27 -1.00 -3.45
C ALA A 202 7.82 -1.58 -2.13
N VAL A 203 7.84 -2.91 -1.98
CA VAL A 203 8.45 -3.58 -0.81
C VAL A 203 9.96 -3.38 -0.77
N SER A 204 10.63 -3.38 -1.92
CA SER A 204 12.07 -3.08 -2.00
C SER A 204 12.37 -1.67 -1.49
N GLU A 205 11.55 -0.68 -1.86
CA GLU A 205 11.68 0.71 -1.38
C GLU A 205 11.41 0.83 0.12
N ALA A 206 10.35 0.19 0.63
CA ALA A 206 10.06 0.14 2.05
C ALA A 206 11.22 -0.49 2.84
N THR A 207 11.78 -1.59 2.34
CA THR A 207 12.91 -2.28 2.96
C THR A 207 14.15 -1.40 3.01
N LYS A 208 14.51 -0.72 1.91
CA LYS A 208 15.65 0.21 1.90
C LYS A 208 15.44 1.36 2.88
N LEU A 209 14.22 1.90 2.93
CA LEU A 209 13.91 2.96 3.88
C LEU A 209 14.08 2.49 5.34
N ILE A 210 13.62 1.29 5.69
CA ILE A 210 13.79 0.70 7.03
C ILE A 210 15.26 0.42 7.33
N VAL A 211 15.97 -0.18 6.39
CA VAL A 211 17.32 -0.71 6.63
C VAL A 211 18.38 0.37 6.53
N SER A 212 18.35 1.25 5.54
CA SER A 212 19.40 2.25 5.30
C SER A 212 18.91 3.70 5.41
N GLY A 213 17.60 3.94 5.28
CA GLY A 213 17.04 5.29 5.18
C GLY A 213 17.15 5.91 3.77
N GLU A 214 17.73 5.19 2.81
CA GLU A 214 18.02 5.70 1.47
C GLU A 214 17.31 4.87 0.37
N PRO A 215 16.01 5.11 0.13
CA PRO A 215 15.25 4.44 -0.93
C PRO A 215 15.65 4.96 -2.32
N SER A 216 15.55 4.12 -3.36
CA SER A 216 16.05 4.45 -4.70
C SER A 216 15.14 5.40 -5.48
N LEU A 217 13.86 5.45 -5.14
CA LEU A 217 12.82 6.26 -5.78
C LEU A 217 12.53 7.55 -5.00
N LYS A 218 13.40 7.94 -4.07
CA LYS A 218 13.35 9.27 -3.43
C LYS A 218 13.38 10.37 -4.50
N GLY A 219 12.31 11.15 -4.60
CA GLY A 219 12.20 12.22 -5.61
C GLY A 219 12.06 11.73 -7.06
N LYS A 220 11.74 10.45 -7.27
CA LYS A 220 11.59 9.86 -8.60
C LYS A 220 10.28 9.09 -8.70
N LEU A 221 9.77 8.97 -9.91
CA LEU A 221 8.66 8.09 -10.26
C LEU A 221 9.18 7.04 -11.23
N LEU A 222 9.04 5.77 -10.86
CA LEU A 222 9.27 4.66 -11.77
C LEU A 222 7.96 4.35 -12.49
N PHE A 223 7.98 4.45 -13.81
CA PHE A 223 6.91 4.00 -14.69
C PHE A 223 7.34 2.72 -15.41
N ILE A 224 6.50 1.70 -15.38
CA ILE A 224 6.77 0.37 -15.92
C ILE A 224 5.72 0.08 -16.99
N ASP A 225 6.16 -0.34 -18.17
CA ASP A 225 5.29 -0.88 -19.21
C ASP A 225 5.74 -2.31 -19.56
N LEU A 226 4.93 -3.31 -19.17
CA LEU A 226 5.24 -4.71 -19.47
C LEU A 226 4.94 -5.12 -20.92
N ARG A 227 4.29 -4.27 -21.73
CA ARG A 227 4.09 -4.55 -23.16
C ARG A 227 5.38 -4.39 -23.94
N SER A 228 6.12 -3.31 -23.66
CA SER A 228 7.41 -3.02 -24.27
C SER A 228 8.61 -3.46 -23.41
N MET A 229 8.36 -3.89 -22.17
CA MET A 229 9.39 -4.18 -21.15
C MET A 229 10.23 -2.95 -20.78
N ASP A 230 9.61 -1.78 -20.74
CA ASP A 230 10.28 -0.52 -20.42
C ASP A 230 10.15 -0.14 -18.94
N PHE A 231 11.25 0.37 -18.40
CA PHE A 231 11.36 0.89 -17.03
C PHE A 231 11.89 2.32 -17.11
N ASN A 232 10.99 3.29 -16.99
CA ASN A 232 11.30 4.71 -17.13
C ASN A 232 11.34 5.39 -15.77
N LEU A 233 12.47 6.01 -15.44
CA LEU A 233 12.62 6.85 -14.25
C LEU A 233 12.38 8.31 -14.63
N LEU A 234 11.40 8.92 -13.97
CA LEU A 234 11.08 10.33 -14.12
C LEU A 234 11.50 11.06 -12.83
N GLU A 235 12.27 12.13 -12.97
CA GLU A 235 12.58 13.01 -11.84
C GLU A 235 11.35 13.85 -11.49
N LEU A 236 11.01 13.86 -10.21
CA LEU A 236 9.90 14.64 -9.69
C LEU A 236 10.42 15.93 -9.08
N LYS A 237 9.70 17.02 -9.31
CA LYS A 237 9.95 18.31 -8.65
C LYS A 237 8.81 18.65 -7.73
N ARG A 238 9.14 19.25 -6.60
CA ARG A 238 8.14 19.76 -5.67
C ARG A 238 7.46 20.94 -6.33
N ASP A 239 6.15 20.96 -6.30
CA ASP A 239 5.38 22.13 -6.67
C ASP A 239 5.22 23.04 -5.45
N GLU A 240 5.82 24.23 -5.51
CA GLU A 240 5.71 25.25 -4.45
C GLU A 240 4.27 25.73 -4.24
N ASN A 241 3.42 25.60 -5.26
CA ASN A 241 2.00 25.93 -5.21
C ASN A 241 1.11 24.71 -4.93
N CYS A 242 1.69 23.56 -4.54
CA CYS A 242 0.90 22.39 -4.17
C CYS A 242 -0.01 22.72 -2.98
N GLY A 243 -1.29 22.35 -3.08
CA GLY A 243 -2.27 22.56 -2.01
C GLY A 243 -2.06 21.67 -0.77
N ALA A 244 -1.28 20.60 -0.89
CA ALA A 244 -1.05 19.65 0.21
C ALA A 244 0.27 19.88 0.96
N CYS A 245 1.39 20.04 0.23
CA CYS A 245 2.70 20.23 0.84
C CYS A 245 3.35 21.58 0.51
N GLY A 246 2.70 22.44 -0.29
CA GLY A 246 3.21 23.73 -0.71
C GLY A 246 2.44 24.89 -0.05
N ARG A 247 2.39 26.03 -0.75
CA ARG A 247 1.67 27.25 -0.33
C ARG A 247 0.31 27.40 -1.02
N GLY A 248 -0.06 26.43 -1.86
CA GLY A 248 -1.35 26.45 -2.55
C GLY A 248 -2.52 26.23 -1.60
N LEU A 249 -3.73 26.51 -2.08
CA LEU A 249 -4.94 26.16 -1.37
C LEU A 249 -5.24 24.67 -1.61
N ALA A 250 -5.45 23.93 -0.52
CA ALA A 250 -5.86 22.53 -0.59
C ALA A 250 -7.28 22.44 -1.18
N THR A 251 -7.44 21.70 -2.26
CA THR A 251 -8.78 21.37 -2.78
C THR A 251 -9.47 20.43 -1.79
N GLU A 252 -10.77 20.63 -1.57
CA GLU A 252 -11.58 19.73 -0.75
C GLU A 252 -11.64 18.33 -1.38
N ILE A 253 -11.56 17.29 -0.54
CA ILE A 253 -11.71 15.90 -0.98
C ILE A 253 -13.17 15.52 -0.75
N GLU A 254 -13.91 15.28 -1.83
CA GLU A 254 -15.31 14.84 -1.72
C GLU A 254 -15.38 13.43 -1.12
N GLN A 255 -16.06 13.28 0.02
CA GLN A 255 -16.29 12.02 0.71
C GLN A 255 -17.79 11.68 0.69
N PRO A 256 -18.28 10.83 -0.22
CA PRO A 256 -19.70 10.51 -0.34
C PRO A 256 -20.16 9.71 0.87
N LEU A 257 -21.37 10.03 1.36
CA LEU A 257 -21.98 9.34 2.50
C LEU A 257 -22.23 7.85 2.24
N VAL A 258 -22.48 7.47 0.98
CA VAL A 258 -22.74 6.09 0.59
C VAL A 258 -21.92 5.74 -0.63
N GLU A 259 -21.19 4.63 -0.56
CA GLU A 259 -20.43 4.07 -1.68
C GLU A 259 -20.84 2.65 -1.98
N LEU A 260 -20.84 2.30 -3.26
CA LEU A 260 -21.08 0.93 -3.71
C LEU A 260 -19.77 0.12 -3.56
N GLY A 261 -19.85 -0.97 -2.80
CA GLY A 261 -18.81 -1.98 -2.68
C GLY A 261 -18.95 -3.12 -3.67
N CYS A 262 -18.01 -4.07 -3.63
CA CYS A 262 -18.11 -5.30 -4.40
C CYS A 262 -19.39 -6.08 -4.04
N ALA A 263 -20.16 -6.42 -5.07
CA ALA A 263 -21.48 -7.05 -5.00
C ALA A 263 -21.41 -8.57 -5.24
N ARG A 264 -22.42 -9.32 -4.75
CA ARG A 264 -22.57 -10.77 -4.96
C ARG A 264 -23.97 -11.11 -5.47
N ASP A 265 -24.09 -12.04 -6.41
CA ASP A 265 -25.37 -12.67 -6.84
C ASP A 265 -26.50 -11.65 -7.11
N GLY A 266 -26.17 -10.51 -7.74
CA GLY A 266 -27.12 -9.43 -8.02
C GLY A 266 -27.47 -8.51 -6.84
N LYS A 267 -26.81 -8.67 -5.68
CA LYS A 267 -26.96 -7.81 -4.49
C LYS A 267 -25.83 -6.79 -4.38
N SER A 268 -26.20 -5.51 -4.32
CA SER A 268 -25.30 -4.40 -4.05
C SER A 268 -24.88 -4.37 -2.57
N VAL A 269 -23.57 -4.23 -2.30
CA VAL A 269 -23.06 -3.87 -0.97
C VAL A 269 -22.92 -2.35 -0.93
N TYR A 270 -23.45 -1.70 0.09
CA TYR A 270 -23.31 -0.26 0.29
C TYR A 270 -22.52 0.00 1.56
N PHE A 271 -21.44 0.76 1.45
CA PHE A 271 -20.72 1.30 2.59
C PHE A 271 -21.33 2.65 2.94
N VAL A 272 -21.81 2.78 4.17
CA VAL A 272 -22.20 4.08 4.72
C VAL A 272 -20.96 4.68 5.38
N ASN A 273 -20.37 5.68 4.72
CA ASN A 273 -19.20 6.39 5.20
C ASN A 273 -19.64 7.40 6.26
N LYS A 274 -19.81 6.93 7.49
CA LYS A 274 -20.02 7.79 8.66
C LYS A 274 -19.12 7.29 9.78
N PHE A 275 -18.23 8.14 10.25
CA PHE A 275 -17.58 7.92 11.54
C PHE A 275 -18.66 8.06 12.61
N ILE A 276 -19.04 6.94 13.22
CA ILE A 276 -19.83 6.94 14.45
C ILE A 276 -18.79 6.92 15.56
N ASP A 277 -18.53 8.07 16.19
CA ASP A 277 -17.87 8.07 17.49
C ASP A 277 -18.69 7.17 18.41
N GLY A 278 -17.99 6.24 19.08
CA GLY A 278 -18.56 5.07 19.79
C GLY A 278 -19.84 5.31 20.57
#